data_AF-W5T212-F1
#
_entry.id   AF-W5T212-F1
#
_cell.length_a   1.000
_cell.length_b   1.000
_cell.length_c   1.000
_cell.angle_alpha   90.00
_cell.angle_beta   90.00
_cell.angle_gamma   90.00
#
_symmetry.space_group_name_H-M   'P 1'
#
loop_
_entity.id
_entity.type
_entity.pdbx_description
1 polymer ?
#
loop_
_entity_poly.entity_id
_entity_poly.type
_entity_poly.pdbx_seq_one_letter_code
_entity_poly.pdbx_strand_id
1 'polypeptide(L)'
;MKINIKNIRVKSICATLFISLFLSCNNGIEEFEKRNTFLSSLANLGNDFLDVFTSFGDMVTDTLGFKAATPKAKVGDYFKTVKEAVEGVKGKLNTIVEDMKSSNNPNAFATEAAVTKLVSEKLTKMIEGAKIVSEVIGNASELLGDVAETNAGAIGDVDNLVKGIKNIVDIVLKNEGNPDAGDDTSSVDESNGNAGAKRVTATAGAGKLFGSDSADTAG
;
A
#
# COMPACT_ATOMS: atom_id res chain seq x y z
N MET A 1 -57.66 21.38 -42.23
CA MET A 1 -58.16 20.02 -42.54
C MET A 1 -59.01 19.53 -41.37
N LYS A 2 -60.34 19.40 -41.53
CA LYS A 2 -61.26 18.96 -40.47
C LYS A 2 -61.35 17.43 -40.48
N ILE A 3 -60.79 16.77 -39.48
CA ILE A 3 -60.86 15.29 -39.35
C ILE A 3 -62.24 14.92 -38.79
N ASN A 4 -62.97 14.06 -39.51
CA ASN A 4 -64.34 13.67 -39.17
C ASN A 4 -64.31 12.47 -38.19
N ILE A 5 -64.51 12.75 -36.90
CA ILE A 5 -64.30 11.81 -35.77
C ILE A 5 -65.37 10.69 -35.68
N LYS A 6 -66.46 10.76 -36.43
CA LYS A 6 -67.65 9.89 -36.24
C LYS A 6 -67.46 8.39 -36.54
N ASN A 7 -66.35 7.94 -37.13
CA ASN A 7 -66.20 6.55 -37.60
C ASN A 7 -65.00 5.78 -37.04
N ILE A 8 -64.36 6.25 -35.95
CA ILE A 8 -63.25 5.51 -35.36
C ILE A 8 -63.77 4.39 -34.46
N ARG A 9 -63.42 3.14 -34.77
CA ARG A 9 -63.74 1.97 -33.95
C ARG A 9 -62.96 2.06 -32.63
N VAL A 10 -63.63 2.37 -31.52
CA VAL A 10 -63.04 2.52 -30.18
C VAL A 10 -62.08 1.37 -29.81
N LYS A 11 -62.39 0.13 -30.23
CA LYS A 11 -61.52 -1.04 -30.04
C LYS A 11 -60.12 -0.90 -30.68
N SER A 12 -60.02 -0.23 -31.83
CA SER A 12 -58.74 0.00 -32.53
C SER A 12 -57.91 1.07 -31.82
N ILE A 13 -58.51 2.17 -31.36
CA ILE A 13 -57.79 3.20 -30.58
C ILE A 13 -57.24 2.60 -29.28
N CYS A 14 -58.07 1.82 -28.58
CA CYS A 14 -57.68 1.21 -27.32
C CYS A 14 -56.52 0.23 -27.50
N ALA A 15 -56.54 -0.59 -28.56
CA ALA A 15 -55.43 -1.49 -28.89
C ALA A 15 -54.13 -0.72 -29.21
N THR A 16 -54.20 0.35 -30.01
CA THR A 16 -53.00 1.14 -30.35
C THR A 16 -52.43 1.88 -29.13
N LEU A 17 -53.28 2.40 -28.24
CA LEU A 17 -52.87 3.05 -26.97
C LEU A 17 -52.25 2.06 -25.98
N PHE A 18 -52.79 0.85 -25.87
CA PHE A 18 -52.20 -0.19 -25.01
C PHE A 18 -50.84 -0.62 -25.52
N ILE A 19 -50.71 -0.88 -26.83
CA ILE A 19 -49.43 -1.28 -27.45
C ILE A 19 -48.38 -0.17 -27.29
N SER A 20 -48.73 1.10 -27.54
CA SER A 20 -47.78 2.22 -27.36
C SER A 20 -47.38 2.45 -25.90
N LEU A 21 -48.26 2.16 -24.94
CA LEU A 21 -47.95 2.22 -23.51
C LEU A 21 -47.00 1.08 -23.07
N PHE A 22 -47.20 -0.14 -23.59
CA PHE A 22 -46.30 -1.27 -23.32
C PHE A 22 -44.93 -1.13 -23.99
N LEU A 23 -44.86 -0.62 -25.22
CA LEU A 23 -43.59 -0.31 -25.89
C LEU A 23 -42.85 0.86 -25.21
N SER A 24 -43.59 1.85 -24.68
CA SER A 24 -43.01 2.94 -23.88
C SER A 24 -42.40 2.43 -22.55
N CYS A 25 -43.01 1.43 -21.91
CA CYS A 25 -42.44 0.76 -20.73
C CYS A 25 -41.26 -0.17 -21.03
N ASN A 26 -41.10 -0.65 -22.28
CA ASN A 26 -40.02 -1.58 -22.64
C ASN A 26 -38.67 -0.88 -22.87
N ASN A 27 -38.67 0.42 -23.22
CA ASN A 27 -37.45 1.21 -23.37
C ASN A 27 -36.67 1.39 -22.05
N GLY A 28 -37.33 1.23 -20.89
CA GLY A 28 -36.67 1.29 -19.59
C GLY A 28 -35.92 0.01 -19.23
N ILE A 29 -36.27 -1.14 -19.81
CA ILE A 29 -35.72 -2.44 -19.42
C ILE A 29 -34.25 -2.56 -19.82
N GLU A 30 -33.89 -2.11 -21.02
CA GLU A 30 -32.51 -2.15 -21.52
C GLU A 30 -31.59 -1.19 -20.73
N GLU A 31 -32.08 -0.01 -20.36
CA GLU A 31 -31.35 0.94 -19.53
C GLU A 31 -31.21 0.44 -18.08
N PHE A 32 -32.24 -0.23 -17.54
CA PHE A 32 -32.17 -0.90 -16.25
C PHE A 32 -31.18 -2.06 -16.24
N GLU A 33 -31.15 -2.88 -17.29
CA GLU A 33 -30.22 -4.01 -17.42
C GLU A 33 -28.77 -3.54 -17.54
N LYS A 34 -28.52 -2.49 -18.35
CA LYS A 34 -27.21 -1.81 -18.41
C LYS A 34 -26.78 -1.24 -17.07
N ARG A 35 -27.69 -0.56 -16.35
CA ARG A 35 -27.41 -0.05 -15.00
C ARG A 35 -27.12 -1.18 -14.00
N ASN A 36 -27.89 -2.27 -14.04
CA ASN A 36 -27.69 -3.40 -13.14
C ASN A 36 -26.35 -4.11 -13.40
N THR A 37 -25.98 -4.21 -14.68
CA THR A 37 -24.68 -4.76 -15.11
C THR A 37 -23.53 -3.88 -14.63
N PHE A 38 -23.65 -2.56 -14.79
CA PHE A 38 -22.69 -1.59 -14.29
C PHE A 38 -22.52 -1.66 -12.77
N LEU A 39 -23.63 -1.67 -12.02
CA LEU A 39 -23.60 -1.76 -10.55
C LEU A 39 -22.99 -3.08 -10.07
N SER A 40 -23.27 -4.18 -10.75
CA SER A 40 -22.66 -5.48 -10.44
C SER A 40 -21.15 -5.47 -10.71
N SER A 41 -20.71 -4.88 -11.82
CA SER A 41 -19.28 -4.71 -12.12
C SER A 41 -18.57 -3.84 -11.07
N LEU A 42 -19.23 -2.76 -10.62
CA LEU A 42 -18.70 -1.89 -9.57
C LEU A 42 -18.61 -2.62 -8.21
N ALA A 43 -19.63 -3.40 -7.86
CA ALA A 43 -19.64 -4.18 -6.62
C ALA A 43 -18.54 -5.24 -6.61
N ASN A 44 -18.35 -5.95 -7.72
CA ASN A 44 -17.27 -6.93 -7.86
C ASN A 44 -15.90 -6.27 -7.74
N LEU A 45 -15.67 -5.15 -8.45
CA LEU A 45 -14.41 -4.40 -8.34
C LEU A 45 -14.16 -3.90 -6.90
N GLY A 46 -15.22 -3.47 -6.20
CA GLY A 46 -15.15 -3.09 -4.79
C GLY A 46 -14.77 -4.25 -3.88
N ASN A 47 -15.31 -5.45 -4.13
CA ASN A 47 -14.93 -6.66 -3.41
C ASN A 47 -13.48 -7.07 -3.70
N ASP A 48 -13.06 -7.05 -4.97
CA ASP A 48 -11.69 -7.40 -5.34
C ASP A 48 -10.68 -6.46 -4.65
N PHE A 49 -10.97 -5.16 -4.61
CA PHE A 49 -10.14 -4.19 -3.90
C PHE A 49 -10.14 -4.42 -2.39
N LEU A 50 -11.30 -4.72 -1.79
CA LEU A 50 -11.40 -5.05 -0.36
C LEU A 50 -10.58 -6.31 -0.03
N ASP A 51 -10.60 -7.32 -0.88
CA ASP A 51 -9.82 -8.55 -0.73
C ASP A 51 -8.31 -8.31 -0.82
N VAL A 52 -7.88 -7.32 -1.61
CA VAL A 52 -6.48 -6.85 -1.58
C VAL A 52 -6.17 -6.23 -0.21
N PHE A 53 -7.00 -5.29 0.24
CA PHE A 53 -6.74 -4.52 1.46
C PHE A 53 -6.79 -5.38 2.73
N THR A 54 -7.78 -6.27 2.84
CA THR A 54 -7.91 -7.21 3.96
C THR A 54 -6.76 -8.19 4.01
N SER A 55 -6.35 -8.76 2.86
CA SER A 55 -5.19 -9.66 2.84
C SER A 55 -3.87 -8.99 3.24
N PHE A 56 -3.69 -7.73 2.87
CA PHE A 56 -2.55 -6.95 3.35
C PHE A 56 -2.64 -6.70 4.86
N GLY A 57 -3.83 -6.34 5.34
CA GLY A 57 -4.08 -6.14 6.77
C GLY A 57 -3.74 -7.39 7.58
N ASP A 58 -4.31 -8.54 7.22
CA ASP A 58 -4.09 -9.82 7.90
C ASP A 58 -2.59 -10.18 7.95
N MET A 59 -1.86 -9.95 6.86
CA MET A 59 -0.42 -10.23 6.78
C MET A 59 0.47 -9.28 7.62
N VAL A 60 -0.02 -8.09 7.96
CA VAL A 60 0.72 -7.05 8.70
C VAL A 60 0.24 -6.93 10.16
N THR A 61 -0.79 -7.68 10.56
CA THR A 61 -1.35 -7.64 11.93
C THR A 61 -0.47 -8.27 13.00
N ASP A 62 0.57 -9.02 12.62
CA ASP A 62 1.55 -9.53 13.58
C ASP A 62 2.33 -8.35 14.19
N THR A 63 1.92 -7.95 15.40
CA THR A 63 2.56 -6.86 16.14
C THR A 63 4.06 -7.12 16.29
N LEU A 64 4.89 -6.13 15.96
CA LEU A 64 6.35 -6.16 16.08
C LEU A 64 6.76 -6.33 17.55
N GLY A 65 6.81 -7.58 18.01
CA GLY A 65 6.95 -7.96 19.42
C GLY A 65 8.34 -8.50 19.79
N PHE A 66 9.40 -7.98 19.15
CA PHE A 66 10.76 -8.46 19.40
C PHE A 66 11.20 -8.14 20.84
N LYS A 67 11.81 -9.14 21.49
CA LYS A 67 12.38 -9.05 22.84
C LYS A 67 13.88 -9.36 22.77
N ALA A 68 14.61 -9.07 23.84
CA ALA A 68 16.04 -9.42 23.93
C ALA A 68 16.31 -10.91 23.65
N ALA A 69 15.42 -11.80 24.09
CA ALA A 69 15.50 -13.24 23.86
C ALA A 69 14.98 -13.70 22.49
N THR A 70 14.60 -12.78 21.60
CA THR A 70 14.22 -13.13 20.22
C THR A 70 15.49 -13.40 19.40
N PRO A 71 15.56 -14.53 18.65
CA PRO A 71 16.62 -14.74 17.68
C PRO A 71 16.60 -13.69 16.57
N LYS A 72 17.77 -13.26 16.09
CA LYS A 72 17.91 -12.32 14.97
C LYS A 72 17.15 -12.79 13.72
N ALA A 73 17.19 -14.10 13.41
CA ALA A 73 16.46 -14.69 12.29
C ALA A 73 14.96 -14.36 12.29
N LYS A 74 14.32 -14.16 13.45
CA LYS A 74 12.90 -13.76 13.51
C LYS A 74 12.64 -12.36 12.96
N VAL A 75 13.64 -11.47 13.02
CA VAL A 75 13.58 -10.18 12.35
C VAL A 75 13.69 -10.37 10.85
N GLY A 76 14.57 -11.26 10.38
CA GLY A 76 14.66 -11.64 8.96
C GLY A 76 13.36 -12.23 8.41
N ASP A 77 12.76 -13.18 9.15
CA ASP A 77 11.46 -13.80 8.84
C ASP A 77 10.34 -12.76 8.73
N TYR A 78 10.34 -11.76 9.61
CA TYR A 78 9.36 -10.67 9.57
C TYR A 78 9.48 -9.87 8.27
N PHE A 79 10.68 -9.44 7.90
CA PHE A 79 10.86 -8.68 6.65
C PHE A 79 10.61 -9.53 5.40
N LYS A 80 10.86 -10.85 5.47
CA LYS A 80 10.45 -11.78 4.42
C LYS A 80 8.92 -11.83 4.27
N THR A 81 8.19 -11.89 5.39
CA THR A 81 6.71 -11.86 5.41
C THR A 81 6.19 -10.55 4.82
N VAL A 82 6.78 -9.41 5.20
CA VAL A 82 6.44 -8.10 4.61
C VAL A 82 6.68 -8.08 3.10
N LYS A 83 7.82 -8.60 2.63
CA LYS A 83 8.13 -8.70 1.20
C LYS A 83 7.05 -9.53 0.46
N GLU A 84 6.76 -10.73 0.95
CA GLU A 84 5.77 -11.64 0.35
C GLU A 84 4.37 -11.02 0.32
N ALA A 85 3.97 -10.33 1.39
CA ALA A 85 2.70 -9.62 1.47
C ALA A 85 2.59 -8.52 0.40
N VAL A 86 3.63 -7.69 0.25
CA VAL A 86 3.64 -6.61 -0.74
C VAL A 86 3.71 -7.16 -2.18
N GLU A 87 4.42 -8.27 -2.42
CA GLU A 87 4.40 -8.98 -3.70
C GLU A 87 2.99 -9.51 -4.02
N GLY A 88 2.28 -10.06 -3.02
CA GLY A 88 0.90 -10.50 -3.14
C GLY A 88 -0.06 -9.36 -3.52
N VAL A 89 0.05 -8.21 -2.85
CA VAL A 89 -0.72 -7.00 -3.19
C VAL A 89 -0.45 -6.54 -4.62
N LYS A 90 0.82 -6.46 -5.02
CA LYS A 90 1.22 -6.12 -6.39
C LYS A 90 0.58 -7.08 -7.40
N GLY A 91 0.61 -8.38 -7.13
CA GLY A 91 -0.01 -9.39 -7.99
C GLY A 91 -1.52 -9.17 -8.14
N LYS A 92 -2.25 -9.04 -7.03
CA LYS A 92 -3.71 -8.84 -7.04
C LYS A 92 -4.12 -7.55 -7.74
N LEU A 93 -3.38 -6.45 -7.55
CA LEU A 93 -3.66 -5.18 -8.24
C LEU A 93 -3.50 -5.31 -9.77
N ASN A 94 -2.50 -6.08 -10.23
CA ASN A 94 -2.35 -6.36 -11.66
C ASN A 94 -3.49 -7.23 -12.20
N THR A 95 -3.92 -8.23 -11.44
CA THR A 95 -5.10 -9.06 -11.79
C THR A 95 -6.35 -8.21 -11.94
N ILE A 96 -6.62 -7.28 -11.02
CA ILE A 96 -7.75 -6.33 -11.13
C ILE A 96 -7.68 -5.53 -12.44
N VAL A 97 -6.49 -5.05 -12.82
CA VAL A 97 -6.30 -4.31 -14.08
C VAL A 97 -6.57 -5.20 -15.31
N GLU A 98 -6.09 -6.44 -15.30
CA GLU A 98 -6.33 -7.41 -16.37
C GLU A 98 -7.83 -7.75 -16.50
N ASP A 99 -8.51 -7.97 -15.38
CA ASP A 99 -9.94 -8.25 -15.35
C ASP A 99 -10.74 -7.05 -15.88
N MET A 100 -10.40 -5.83 -15.48
CA MET A 100 -11.01 -4.60 -16.02
C MET A 100 -10.81 -4.47 -17.54
N LYS A 101 -9.64 -4.83 -18.07
CA LYS A 101 -9.40 -4.83 -19.52
C LYS A 101 -10.24 -5.88 -20.23
N SER A 102 -10.29 -7.10 -19.68
CA SER A 102 -11.07 -8.20 -20.23
C SER A 102 -12.57 -7.91 -20.27
N SER A 103 -13.06 -7.13 -19.30
CA SER A 103 -14.46 -6.72 -19.20
C SER A 103 -14.78 -5.44 -19.99
N ASN A 104 -13.85 -4.93 -20.82
CA ASN A 104 -13.97 -3.64 -21.52
C ASN A 104 -14.38 -2.47 -20.60
N ASN A 105 -13.85 -2.43 -19.38
CA ASN A 105 -14.13 -1.36 -18.45
C ASN A 105 -13.55 -0.02 -18.99
N PRO A 106 -14.35 1.05 -19.10
CA PRO A 106 -13.89 2.32 -19.66
C PRO A 106 -12.77 2.98 -18.84
N ASN A 107 -12.62 2.61 -17.57
CA ASN A 107 -11.59 3.13 -16.68
C ASN A 107 -10.33 2.25 -16.62
N ALA A 108 -10.27 1.12 -17.34
CA ALA A 108 -9.17 0.15 -17.23
C ALA A 108 -7.79 0.80 -17.44
N PHE A 109 -7.67 1.71 -18.42
CA PHE A 109 -6.41 2.40 -18.72
C PHE A 109 -6.00 3.39 -17.61
N ALA A 110 -6.96 4.11 -17.04
CA ALA A 110 -6.69 5.03 -15.94
C ALA A 110 -6.28 4.26 -14.67
N THR A 111 -6.97 3.14 -14.38
CA THR A 111 -6.60 2.25 -13.28
C THR A 111 -5.23 1.62 -13.50
N GLU A 112 -4.92 1.15 -14.71
CA GLU A 112 -3.59 0.64 -15.04
C GLU A 112 -2.49 1.66 -14.77
N ALA A 113 -2.68 2.91 -15.19
CA ALA A 113 -1.71 3.97 -14.94
C ALA A 113 -1.51 4.22 -13.44
N ALA A 114 -2.60 4.25 -12.65
CA ALA A 114 -2.54 4.42 -11.21
C ALA A 114 -1.85 3.24 -10.51
N VAL A 115 -2.19 2.00 -10.88
CA VAL A 115 -1.57 0.77 -10.36
C VAL A 115 -0.10 0.71 -10.73
N THR A 116 0.26 0.99 -11.98
CA THR A 116 1.65 1.03 -12.44
C THR A 116 2.46 2.03 -11.64
N LYS A 117 1.92 3.22 -11.39
CA LYS A 117 2.56 4.26 -10.58
C LYS A 117 2.74 3.80 -9.13
N LEU A 118 1.70 3.24 -8.52
CA LEU A 118 1.77 2.71 -7.15
C LEU A 118 2.83 1.60 -7.03
N VAL A 119 2.85 0.67 -7.99
CA VAL A 119 3.79 -0.45 -8.03
C VAL A 119 5.22 0.05 -8.21
N SER A 120 5.47 0.93 -9.19
CA SER A 120 6.83 1.37 -9.53
C SER A 120 7.41 2.34 -8.48
N GLU A 121 6.60 3.28 -7.98
CA GLU A 121 7.09 4.32 -7.07
C GLU A 121 7.08 3.89 -5.60
N LYS A 122 6.27 2.88 -5.22
CA LYS A 122 6.03 2.51 -3.81
C LYS A 122 6.29 1.03 -3.56
N LEU A 123 5.46 0.13 -4.11
CA LEU A 123 5.52 -1.29 -3.74
C LEU A 123 6.87 -1.93 -4.08
N THR A 124 7.46 -1.58 -5.22
CA THR A 124 8.78 -2.10 -5.63
C THR A 124 9.88 -1.72 -4.64
N LYS A 125 9.88 -0.48 -4.12
CA LYS A 125 10.85 -0.04 -3.12
C LYS A 125 10.65 -0.74 -1.77
N MET A 126 9.40 -0.98 -1.36
CA MET A 126 9.10 -1.76 -0.15
C MET A 126 9.60 -3.20 -0.28
N ILE A 127 9.35 -3.84 -1.42
CA ILE A 127 9.81 -5.20 -1.72
C ILE A 127 11.33 -5.27 -1.69
N GLU A 128 12.01 -4.32 -2.32
CA GLU A 128 13.47 -4.27 -2.36
C GLU A 128 14.07 -4.04 -0.97
N GLY A 129 13.55 -3.06 -0.22
CA GLY A 129 14.02 -2.79 1.14
C GLY A 129 13.81 -3.98 2.08
N ALA A 130 12.62 -4.58 2.07
CA ALA A 130 12.31 -5.75 2.90
C ALA A 130 13.17 -6.97 2.52
N LYS A 131 13.42 -7.17 1.22
CA LYS A 131 14.34 -8.20 0.73
C LYS A 131 15.75 -8.00 1.29
N ILE A 132 16.32 -6.80 1.12
CA ILE A 132 17.68 -6.48 1.61
C ILE A 132 17.79 -6.77 3.11
N VAL A 133 16.84 -6.29 3.91
CA VAL A 133 16.84 -6.54 5.36
C VAL A 133 16.79 -8.04 5.68
N SER A 134 15.89 -8.77 5.02
CA SER A 134 15.74 -10.21 5.26
C SER A 134 17.01 -11.00 4.88
N GLU A 135 17.68 -10.63 3.79
CA GLU A 135 18.89 -11.30 3.31
C GLU A 135 20.11 -11.01 4.20
N VAL A 136 20.26 -9.76 4.66
CA VAL A 136 21.33 -9.33 5.55
C VAL A 136 21.26 -10.04 6.91
N ILE A 137 20.05 -10.20 7.45
CA ILE A 137 19.86 -10.90 8.72
C ILE A 137 20.01 -12.41 8.54
N GLY A 138 19.48 -12.94 7.43
CA GLY A 138 19.51 -14.35 7.11
C GLY A 138 18.95 -15.24 8.23
N ASN A 139 19.65 -16.34 8.51
CA ASN A 139 19.24 -17.33 9.50
C ASN A 139 20.01 -17.21 10.83
N ALA A 140 20.43 -15.98 11.19
CA ALA A 140 21.20 -15.70 12.40
C ALA A 140 20.48 -16.19 13.67
N SER A 141 21.10 -17.12 14.39
CA SER A 141 20.50 -17.77 15.57
C SER A 141 20.72 -17.00 16.87
N GLU A 142 21.65 -16.03 16.85
CA GLU A 142 22.01 -15.21 18.01
C GLU A 142 20.81 -14.39 18.47
N LEU A 143 20.74 -14.14 19.78
CA LEU A 143 19.69 -13.34 20.36
C LEU A 143 19.93 -11.85 20.08
N LEU A 144 18.84 -11.07 20.00
CA LEU A 144 18.93 -9.61 19.79
C LEU A 144 19.66 -8.90 20.94
N GLY A 145 19.43 -9.34 22.18
CA GLY A 145 20.07 -8.79 23.37
C GLY A 145 21.28 -9.59 23.85
N ASP A 146 21.92 -10.36 22.98
CA ASP A 146 23.10 -11.14 23.35
C ASP A 146 24.28 -10.22 23.69
N VAL A 147 24.95 -10.51 24.80
CA VAL A 147 26.14 -9.79 25.26
C VAL A 147 27.27 -10.80 25.30
N ALA A 148 28.12 -10.73 24.28
CA ALA A 148 29.25 -11.65 24.16
C ALA A 148 30.32 -11.36 25.22
N GLU A 149 31.16 -12.36 25.51
CA GLU A 149 32.41 -12.15 26.26
C GLU A 149 33.35 -11.19 25.50
N THR A 150 34.37 -10.66 26.18
CA THR A 150 35.21 -9.57 25.65
C THR A 150 35.74 -9.87 24.24
N ASN A 151 35.48 -8.97 23.29
CA ASN A 151 35.92 -9.04 21.89
C ASN A 151 35.31 -10.16 21.01
N ALA A 152 34.16 -10.74 21.39
CA ALA A 152 33.52 -11.81 20.61
C ALA A 152 32.50 -11.35 19.54
N GLY A 153 32.24 -10.04 19.41
CA GLY A 153 31.32 -9.51 18.41
C GLY A 153 31.96 -9.40 17.02
N ALA A 154 31.32 -9.95 15.99
CA ALA A 154 31.65 -9.68 14.59
C ALA A 154 30.88 -8.44 14.09
N ILE A 155 31.54 -7.62 13.27
CA ILE A 155 30.87 -6.53 12.55
C ILE A 155 29.88 -7.17 11.58
N GLY A 156 28.58 -6.98 11.84
CA GLY A 156 27.53 -7.35 10.91
C GLY A 156 27.44 -6.37 9.74
N ASP A 157 26.68 -6.73 8.71
CA ASP A 157 26.42 -5.86 7.56
C ASP A 157 25.35 -4.82 7.89
N VAL A 158 25.70 -3.91 8.81
CA VAL A 158 24.80 -2.85 9.31
C VAL A 158 24.46 -1.86 8.19
N ASP A 159 25.38 -1.61 7.28
CA ASP A 159 25.18 -0.68 6.16
C ASP A 159 24.03 -1.15 5.25
N ASN A 160 24.00 -2.43 4.87
CA ASN A 160 22.90 -2.95 4.07
C ASN A 160 21.59 -3.06 4.87
N LEU A 161 21.64 -3.35 6.17
CA LEU A 161 20.45 -3.30 7.03
C LEU A 161 19.82 -1.90 7.03
N VAL A 162 20.63 -0.86 7.26
CA VAL A 162 20.19 0.55 7.27
C VAL A 162 19.67 0.94 5.89
N LYS A 163 20.38 0.57 4.82
CA LYS A 163 19.94 0.83 3.44
C LYS A 163 18.59 0.18 3.12
N GLY A 164 18.37 -1.06 3.54
CA GLY A 164 17.11 -1.76 3.35
C GLY A 164 15.94 -1.07 4.07
N ILE A 165 16.16 -0.64 5.31
CA ILE A 165 15.16 0.13 6.09
C ILE A 165 14.90 1.49 5.42
N LYS A 166 15.95 2.19 5.00
CA LYS A 166 15.84 3.48 4.29
C LYS A 166 14.94 3.38 3.07
N ASN A 167 15.14 2.36 2.22
CA ASN A 167 14.29 2.15 1.04
C ASN A 167 12.79 2.05 1.36
N ILE A 168 12.44 1.50 2.53
CA ILE A 168 11.04 1.41 3.00
C ILE A 168 10.58 2.76 3.55
N VAL A 169 11.40 3.40 4.39
CA VAL A 169 11.05 4.63 5.12
C VAL A 169 10.98 5.86 4.20
N ASP A 170 11.84 5.96 3.20
CA ASP A 170 11.85 7.04 2.18
C ASP A 170 10.47 7.20 1.51
N ILE A 171 9.73 6.11 1.37
CA ILE A 171 8.41 6.08 0.75
C ILE A 171 7.40 6.88 1.56
N VAL A 172 7.53 6.80 2.89
CA VAL A 172 6.63 7.39 3.89
C VAL A 172 7.07 8.82 4.21
N LEU A 173 8.38 9.04 4.38
CA LEU A 173 8.90 10.33 4.84
C LEU A 173 8.80 11.45 3.81
N LYS A 174 8.97 11.18 2.50
CA LYS A 174 8.89 12.21 1.44
C LYS A 174 9.57 13.55 1.84
N ASN A 175 8.78 14.64 1.96
CA ASN A 175 9.20 15.98 2.36
C ASN A 175 8.86 16.29 3.84
N GLU A 176 8.22 15.37 4.55
CA GLU A 176 7.82 15.53 5.96
C GLU A 176 8.85 14.97 6.93
N GLY A 177 9.94 14.38 6.41
CA GLY A 177 11.09 13.95 7.17
C GLY A 177 12.27 13.65 6.26
N ASN A 178 13.48 13.72 6.81
CA ASN A 178 14.68 13.36 6.08
C ASN A 178 15.11 11.94 6.50
N PRO A 179 15.17 10.95 5.58
CA PRO A 179 15.63 9.61 5.91
C PRO A 179 17.14 9.52 6.21
N ASP A 180 17.88 10.55 5.82
CA ASP A 180 19.26 10.80 6.23
C ASP A 180 19.33 11.61 7.53
N ALA A 181 18.20 11.99 8.15
CA ALA A 181 18.22 12.60 9.48
C ALA A 181 18.71 11.58 10.50
N GLY A 182 19.78 11.95 11.22
CA GLY A 182 20.43 11.07 12.19
C GLY A 182 21.91 10.83 11.89
N ASP A 183 22.54 11.58 11.00
CA ASP A 183 23.98 11.53 10.80
C ASP A 183 24.73 12.26 11.93
N ASP A 184 25.05 11.48 12.96
CA ASP A 184 26.43 11.24 13.37
C ASP A 184 26.41 10.00 14.27
N THR A 185 26.39 8.81 13.66
CA THR A 185 26.58 7.50 14.31
C THR A 185 28.01 7.31 14.80
N SER A 186 28.72 8.37 15.16
CA SER A 186 29.71 8.20 16.19
C SER A 186 28.94 7.65 17.40
N SER A 187 29.08 6.34 17.71
CA SER A 187 28.99 5.92 19.10
C SER A 187 29.76 6.99 19.86
N VAL A 188 29.09 7.74 20.73
CA VAL A 188 29.76 8.86 21.37
C VAL A 188 31.04 8.29 21.96
N ASP A 189 32.18 8.77 21.49
CA ASP A 189 33.46 8.19 21.87
C ASP A 189 33.52 8.11 23.39
N GLU A 190 33.42 6.88 23.92
CA GLU A 190 33.45 6.58 25.35
C GLU A 190 34.90 6.46 25.84
N SER A 191 35.91 6.68 24.97
CA SER A 191 37.32 6.69 25.35
C SER A 191 37.61 7.60 26.57
N ASN A 192 36.71 8.55 26.85
CA ASN A 192 36.81 9.54 27.91
C ASN A 192 35.63 9.54 28.90
N GLY A 193 34.65 8.63 28.79
CA GLY A 193 33.51 8.54 29.73
C GLY A 193 32.43 9.63 29.63
N ASN A 194 32.42 10.43 28.56
CA ASN A 194 31.57 11.63 28.44
C ASN A 194 30.31 11.44 27.58
N ALA A 195 29.93 10.20 27.25
CA ALA A 195 28.80 9.95 26.35
C ALA A 195 27.45 10.46 26.85
N GLY A 196 27.26 10.46 28.18
CA GLY A 196 26.03 10.98 28.81
C GLY A 196 25.79 12.47 28.55
N ALA A 197 26.85 13.29 28.52
CA ALA A 197 26.72 14.74 28.35
C ALA A 197 26.42 15.17 26.91
N LYS A 198 26.94 14.43 25.90
CA LYS A 198 26.69 14.72 24.48
C LYS A 198 25.29 14.35 23.99
N ARG A 199 24.57 13.49 24.71
CA ARG A 199 23.19 13.08 24.40
C ARG A 199 22.12 14.13 24.75
N VAL A 200 22.48 15.16 25.52
CA VAL A 200 21.52 16.13 26.09
C VAL A 200 21.32 17.37 25.19
N THR A 201 22.23 17.64 24.25
CA THR A 201 22.14 18.81 23.37
C THR A 201 21.33 18.53 22.10
N ALA A 202 20.25 19.29 21.89
CA ALA A 202 19.35 19.21 20.71
C ALA A 202 20.04 19.52 19.35
N THR A 203 21.32 19.88 19.39
CA THR A 203 22.15 20.18 18.22
C THR A 203 22.93 18.97 17.68
N ALA A 204 22.86 17.79 18.32
CA ALA A 204 23.58 16.58 17.89
C ALA A 204 22.86 15.26 18.24
N GLY A 205 23.19 14.18 17.51
CA GLY A 205 22.72 12.81 17.78
C GLY A 205 21.20 12.63 17.75
N ALA A 206 20.68 11.71 18.56
CA ALA A 206 19.23 11.41 18.66
C ALA A 206 18.37 12.61 19.11
N GLY A 207 18.98 13.65 19.72
CA GLY A 207 18.30 14.89 20.10
C GLY A 207 17.86 15.75 18.91
N LYS A 208 18.47 15.58 17.73
CA LYS A 208 18.07 16.28 16.50
C LYS A 208 16.71 15.81 15.97
N LEU A 209 16.30 14.58 16.28
CA LEU A 209 15.02 14.02 15.82
C LEU A 209 13.81 14.83 16.31
N PHE A 210 13.97 15.59 17.39
CA PHE A 210 12.95 16.43 18.00
C PHE A 210 13.39 17.91 18.16
N GLY A 211 14.51 18.30 17.55
CA GLY A 211 15.04 19.65 17.61
C GLY A 211 14.34 20.57 16.62
N SER A 212 13.74 21.66 17.11
CA SER A 212 12.99 22.65 16.30
C SER A 212 13.81 23.28 15.17
N ASP A 213 15.13 23.30 15.30
CA ASP A 213 16.05 23.97 14.36
C ASP A 213 16.39 23.11 13.14
N SER A 214 15.95 21.84 13.12
CA SER A 214 16.16 20.89 12.00
C SER A 214 14.92 20.72 11.11
N ALA A 215 13.82 21.42 11.40
CA ALA A 215 12.69 21.53 10.49
C ALA A 215 13.08 22.51 9.37
N ASP A 216 13.22 22.00 8.15
CA ASP A 216 13.56 22.82 6.98
C ASP A 216 12.53 23.96 6.85
N THR A 217 13.04 25.19 6.74
CA THR A 217 12.21 26.35 6.48
C THR A 217 11.57 26.18 5.10
N ALA A 218 10.26 25.98 5.09
CA ALA A 218 9.46 25.89 3.87
C ALA A 218 9.79 27.02 2.88
N GLY A 219 10.26 26.64 1.69
CA GLY A 219 10.38 27.49 0.51
C GLY A 219 9.55 26.92 -0.64
#